data_AF-A0A3M2E2S5-F1
#
_entry.id   AF-A0A3M2E2S5-F1
#
_cell.length_a   1.000
_cell.length_b   1.000
_cell.length_c   1.000
_cell.angle_alpha   90.00
_cell.angle_beta   90.00
_cell.angle_gamma   90.00
#
_symmetry.space_group_name_H-M   'P 1'
#
loop_
_entity.id
_entity.type
_entity.pdbx_description
1 polymer ?
#
loop_
_entity_poly.entity_id
_entity_poly.type
_entity_poly.pdbx_seq_one_letter_code
_entity_poly.pdbx_strand_id
1 'polypeptide(L)'
;FDSASKRFSIWSASKKMYWVPDRLYSLYGSWSSKPYGKNPYQMSYPELWSKVSVPYHAYYNVYGMTRRASDYYDWYYKPRTSIGKSTKDARLASVCQKAKDNGVVVFAIAFEISSYDAQTMRKCASSDAHFYHVQGIEIAEAFNAIAKTINQLRLTH
;
A
#
# COMPACT_ATOMS: atom_id res chain seq x y z
N PHE A 1 -11.55 -17.88 -4.87
CA PHE A 1 -10.48 -18.31 -3.94
C PHE A 1 -11.09 -19.29 -2.99
N ASP A 2 -10.40 -20.39 -2.72
CA ASP A 2 -10.82 -21.38 -1.73
C ASP A 2 -9.87 -21.32 -0.53
N SER A 3 -10.42 -20.94 0.63
CA SER A 3 -9.62 -20.69 1.83
C SER A 3 -8.98 -21.94 2.41
N ALA A 4 -9.61 -23.11 2.23
CA ALA A 4 -9.10 -24.38 2.77
C ALA A 4 -7.83 -24.83 2.04
N SER A 5 -7.85 -24.78 0.71
CA SER A 5 -6.71 -25.16 -0.13
C SER A 5 -5.73 -24.02 -0.42
N LYS A 6 -6.10 -22.78 -0.08
CA LYS A 6 -5.35 -21.55 -0.41
C LYS A 6 -5.09 -21.41 -1.91
N ARG A 7 -6.04 -21.83 -2.76
CA ARG A 7 -5.90 -21.80 -4.23
C ARG A 7 -6.78 -20.76 -4.90
N PHE A 8 -6.25 -20.22 -5.99
CA PHE A 8 -6.94 -19.28 -6.85
C PHE A 8 -7.59 -20.00 -8.03
N SER A 9 -8.66 -19.41 -8.55
CA SER A 9 -9.24 -19.75 -9.84
C SER A 9 -9.56 -18.44 -10.53
N ILE A 10 -9.07 -18.27 -11.75
CA ILE A 10 -9.17 -17.01 -12.49
C ILE A 10 -10.20 -17.18 -13.59
N TRP A 11 -11.26 -16.40 -13.54
CA TRP A 11 -12.30 -16.42 -14.57
C TRP A 11 -11.77 -15.84 -15.89
N SER A 12 -12.02 -16.55 -16.99
CA SER A 12 -11.75 -16.07 -18.35
C SER A 12 -13.06 -15.85 -19.10
N ALA A 13 -13.34 -14.60 -19.45
CA ALA A 13 -14.53 -14.24 -20.23
C ALA A 13 -14.50 -14.84 -21.64
N SER A 14 -13.33 -14.92 -22.29
CA SER A 14 -13.21 -15.46 -23.64
C SER A 14 -13.46 -16.96 -23.72
N LYS A 15 -13.09 -17.72 -22.68
CA LYS A 15 -13.31 -19.17 -22.61
C LYS A 15 -14.57 -19.57 -21.86
N LYS A 16 -15.19 -18.65 -21.10
CA LYS A 16 -16.29 -18.93 -20.17
C LYS A 16 -15.94 -20.04 -19.18
N MET A 17 -14.68 -20.08 -18.74
CA MET A 17 -14.13 -21.09 -17.85
C MET A 17 -13.17 -20.46 -16.85
N TYR A 18 -12.87 -21.19 -15.78
CA TYR A 18 -11.87 -20.83 -14.79
C TYR A 18 -10.52 -21.46 -15.14
N TRP A 19 -9.47 -20.66 -15.16
CA TRP A 19 -8.10 -21.15 -15.10
C TRP A 19 -7.74 -21.51 -13.66
N VAL A 20 -7.29 -22.74 -13.45
CA VAL A 20 -6.92 -23.27 -12.13
C VAL A 20 -5.44 -23.65 -12.17
N PRO A 21 -4.54 -22.84 -11.58
CA PRO A 21 -3.13 -23.20 -11.44
C PRO A 21 -2.99 -24.48 -10.62
N ASP A 22 -2.14 -25.42 -11.05
CA ASP A 22 -2.02 -26.76 -10.44
C ASP A 22 -1.58 -26.70 -8.97
N ARG A 23 -0.74 -25.71 -8.64
CA ARG A 23 -0.24 -25.42 -7.29
C ARG A 23 0.13 -23.93 -7.18
N LEU A 24 0.37 -23.47 -5.96
CA LEU A 24 0.92 -22.13 -5.73
C LEU A 24 2.25 -21.97 -6.48
N TYR A 25 2.45 -20.80 -7.09
CA TYR A 25 3.66 -20.49 -7.88
C TYR A 25 3.84 -21.40 -9.12
N SER A 26 2.75 -21.95 -9.67
CA SER A 26 2.79 -22.73 -10.91
C SER A 26 2.40 -21.87 -12.11
N LEU A 27 3.16 -22.01 -13.21
CA LEU A 27 2.72 -21.55 -14.52
C LEU A 27 1.82 -22.57 -15.22
N TYR A 28 1.71 -23.79 -14.70
CA TYR A 28 0.84 -24.83 -15.22
C TYR A 28 -0.50 -24.83 -14.47
N GLY A 29 -1.53 -25.19 -15.20
CA GLY A 29 -2.90 -25.20 -14.73
C GLY A 29 -3.81 -25.81 -15.78
N SER A 30 -5.07 -25.94 -15.41
CA SER A 30 -6.10 -26.51 -16.26
C SER A 30 -7.31 -25.59 -16.35
N TRP A 31 -8.05 -25.70 -17.44
CA TRP A 31 -9.34 -25.05 -17.59
C TRP A 31 -10.42 -25.91 -16.93
N SER A 32 -11.24 -25.28 -16.10
CA SER A 32 -12.35 -25.91 -15.40
C SER A 32 -13.64 -25.12 -15.60
N SER A 33 -14.77 -25.82 -15.74
CA SER A 33 -16.10 -25.20 -15.78
C SER A 33 -16.54 -24.65 -14.41
N LYS A 34 -15.85 -25.05 -13.34
CA LYS A 34 -16.11 -24.59 -11.97
C LYS A 34 -14.83 -24.06 -11.31
N PRO A 35 -14.93 -23.08 -10.40
CA PRO A 35 -13.78 -22.68 -9.59
C PRO A 35 -13.28 -23.85 -8.72
N TYR A 36 -12.00 -23.84 -8.39
CA TYR A 36 -11.36 -24.84 -7.54
C TYR A 36 -11.81 -24.69 -6.08
N GLY A 37 -12.04 -25.83 -5.42
CA GLY A 37 -12.33 -25.89 -3.99
C GLY A 37 -13.77 -26.28 -3.68
N LYS A 38 -14.06 -26.48 -2.39
CA LYS A 38 -15.38 -26.90 -1.91
C LYS A 38 -16.34 -25.71 -1.80
N ASN A 39 -15.84 -24.58 -1.28
CA ASN A 39 -16.60 -23.37 -1.05
C ASN A 39 -15.83 -22.13 -1.56
N PRO A 40 -15.54 -22.05 -2.87
CA PRO A 40 -14.82 -20.91 -3.41
C PRO A 40 -15.68 -19.66 -3.40
N TYR A 41 -15.09 -18.52 -3.06
CA TYR A 41 -15.74 -17.22 -3.15
C TYR A 41 -14.97 -16.26 -4.07
N GLN A 42 -15.67 -15.28 -4.63
CA GLN A 42 -15.04 -14.22 -5.42
C GLN A 42 -14.43 -13.19 -4.47
N MET A 43 -13.13 -12.95 -4.61
CA MET A 43 -12.43 -11.94 -3.82
C MET A 43 -12.62 -10.55 -4.43
N SER A 44 -12.66 -9.55 -3.56
CA SER A 44 -12.37 -8.16 -3.92
C SER A 44 -10.87 -7.96 -4.23
N TYR A 45 -10.51 -6.85 -4.87
CA TYR A 45 -9.10 -6.51 -5.10
C TYR A 45 -8.29 -6.33 -3.79
N PRO A 46 -8.79 -5.65 -2.75
CA PRO A 46 -8.10 -5.59 -1.46
C PRO A 46 -7.81 -6.97 -0.86
N GLU A 47 -8.77 -7.90 -0.92
CA GLU A 47 -8.55 -9.27 -0.45
C GLU A 47 -7.49 -10.00 -1.29
N LEU A 48 -7.53 -9.88 -2.62
CA LEU A 48 -6.50 -10.45 -3.50
C LEU A 48 -5.10 -9.95 -3.10
N TRP A 49 -4.92 -8.64 -2.96
CA TRP A 49 -3.64 -8.04 -2.63
C TRP A 49 -3.18 -8.28 -1.19
N SER A 50 -4.10 -8.65 -0.29
CA SER A 50 -3.76 -9.16 1.04
C SER A 50 -3.14 -10.57 1.00
N LYS A 51 -3.33 -11.32 -0.08
CA LYS A 51 -2.85 -12.72 -0.22
C LYS A 51 -1.63 -12.85 -1.12
N VAL A 52 -1.53 -12.01 -2.15
CA VAL A 52 -0.45 -12.11 -3.16
C VAL A 52 0.05 -10.75 -3.60
N SER A 53 1.31 -10.71 -4.04
CA SER A 53 1.90 -9.51 -4.63
C SER A 53 1.45 -9.30 -6.07
N VAL A 54 1.52 -8.05 -6.56
CA VAL A 54 1.28 -7.72 -7.98
C VAL A 54 2.15 -8.56 -8.93
N PRO A 55 3.48 -8.72 -8.70
CA PRO A 55 4.32 -9.61 -9.49
C PRO A 55 3.81 -11.06 -9.54
N TYR A 56 3.40 -11.61 -8.39
CA TYR A 56 2.87 -12.96 -8.34
C TYR A 56 1.63 -13.11 -9.21
N HIS A 57 0.67 -12.19 -9.05
CA HIS A 57 -0.57 -12.24 -9.80
C HIS A 57 -0.32 -12.10 -11.30
N ALA A 58 0.50 -11.14 -11.71
CA ALA A 58 0.86 -10.94 -13.11
C ALA A 58 1.50 -12.19 -13.71
N TYR A 59 2.43 -12.83 -13.00
CA TYR A 59 3.20 -13.95 -13.56
C TYR A 59 2.47 -15.30 -13.47
N TYR A 60 2.04 -15.71 -12.28
CA TYR A 60 1.50 -17.06 -12.09
C TYR A 60 0.03 -17.18 -12.47
N ASN A 61 -0.76 -16.13 -12.24
CA ASN A 61 -2.18 -16.16 -12.53
C ASN A 61 -2.48 -15.68 -13.96
N VAL A 62 -2.02 -14.47 -14.31
CA VAL A 62 -2.34 -13.87 -15.61
C VAL A 62 -1.52 -14.49 -16.73
N TYR A 63 -0.19 -14.49 -16.63
CA TYR A 63 0.65 -15.09 -17.66
C TYR A 63 0.50 -16.61 -17.74
N GLY A 64 0.38 -17.29 -16.59
CA GLY A 64 0.03 -18.72 -16.55
C GLY A 64 -1.25 -19.04 -17.33
N MET A 65 -2.29 -18.21 -17.19
CA MET A 65 -3.58 -18.38 -17.89
C MET A 65 -3.52 -18.03 -19.38
N THR A 66 -2.92 -16.88 -19.70
CA THR A 66 -3.03 -16.25 -21.03
C THR A 66 -1.92 -16.68 -21.98
N ARG A 67 -0.76 -17.06 -21.42
CA ARG A 67 0.51 -17.27 -22.14
C ARG A 67 0.95 -16.05 -22.96
N ARG A 68 0.50 -14.85 -22.57
CA ARG A 68 0.80 -13.60 -23.27
C ARG A 68 1.67 -12.69 -22.40
N ALA A 69 2.86 -12.38 -22.89
CA ALA A 69 3.77 -11.46 -22.20
C ALA A 69 3.17 -10.05 -22.07
N SER A 70 2.35 -9.60 -23.02
CA SER A 70 1.62 -8.32 -22.92
C SER A 70 0.75 -8.26 -21.68
N ASP A 71 0.01 -9.33 -21.39
CA ASP A 71 -0.95 -9.38 -20.29
C ASP A 71 -0.19 -9.41 -18.94
N TYR A 72 0.98 -10.06 -18.90
CA TYR A 72 1.91 -9.95 -17.77
C TYR A 72 2.31 -8.50 -17.50
N TYR A 73 2.84 -7.81 -18.50
CA TYR A 73 3.37 -6.46 -18.33
C TYR A 73 2.28 -5.45 -18.00
N ASP A 74 1.10 -5.60 -18.61
CA ASP A 74 -0.07 -4.82 -18.27
C ASP A 74 -0.43 -4.95 -16.79
N TRP A 75 -0.55 -6.17 -16.28
CA TRP A 75 -0.87 -6.39 -14.86
C TRP A 75 0.28 -6.04 -13.92
N TYR A 76 1.53 -6.13 -14.37
CA TYR A 76 2.69 -5.80 -13.56
C TYR A 76 2.85 -4.28 -13.38
N TYR A 77 2.63 -3.50 -14.43
CA TYR A 77 2.90 -2.07 -14.45
C TYR A 77 1.66 -1.18 -14.33
N LYS A 78 0.51 -1.53 -14.92
CA LYS A 78 -0.68 -0.64 -14.89
C LYS A 78 -1.22 -0.37 -13.48
N PRO A 79 -1.23 -1.32 -12.53
CA PRO A 79 -1.62 -1.01 -11.14
C PRO A 79 -0.66 -0.04 -10.44
N ARG A 80 0.54 0.17 -10.98
CA ARG A 80 1.54 1.08 -10.45
C ARG A 80 1.51 2.38 -11.24
N THR A 81 0.69 3.33 -10.80
CA THR A 81 0.84 4.71 -11.28
C THR A 81 1.97 5.37 -10.52
N SER A 82 2.99 5.84 -11.25
CA SER A 82 4.05 6.66 -10.64
C SER A 82 3.56 8.09 -10.56
N ILE A 83 3.58 8.66 -9.36
CA ILE A 83 3.30 10.07 -9.13
C ILE A 83 4.62 10.74 -8.79
N GLY A 84 4.95 11.80 -9.53
CA GLY A 84 6.21 12.52 -9.39
C GLY A 84 6.38 13.15 -8.01
N LYS A 85 7.64 13.40 -7.61
CA LYS A 85 8.01 14.01 -6.33
C LYS A 85 7.27 15.33 -6.10
N SER A 86 7.27 16.23 -7.07
CA SER A 86 6.60 17.54 -6.98
C SER A 86 5.10 17.42 -6.70
N THR A 87 4.40 16.49 -7.34
CA THR A 87 2.97 16.26 -7.10
C THR A 87 2.71 15.66 -5.73
N LYS A 88 3.58 14.76 -5.24
CA LYS A 88 3.49 14.20 -3.89
C LYS A 88 3.74 15.28 -2.83
N ASP A 89 4.78 16.09 -3.00
CA ASP A 89 5.13 17.21 -2.12
C ASP A 89 3.97 18.23 -2.04
N ALA A 90 3.38 18.60 -3.19
CA ALA A 90 2.25 19.51 -3.25
C ALA A 90 0.99 18.96 -2.55
N ARG A 91 0.70 17.65 -2.72
CA ARG A 91 -0.43 16.99 -2.03
C ARG A 91 -0.22 16.94 -0.53
N LEU A 92 0.99 16.61 -0.08
CA LEU A 92 1.34 16.61 1.34
C LEU A 92 1.15 18.02 1.91
N ALA A 93 1.72 19.05 1.27
CA ALA A 93 1.55 20.44 1.69
C ALA A 93 0.07 20.85 1.77
N SER A 94 -0.74 20.46 0.78
CA SER A 94 -2.17 20.75 0.77
C SER A 94 -2.93 20.09 1.93
N VAL A 95 -2.63 18.83 2.23
CA VAL A 95 -3.25 18.12 3.37
C VAL A 95 -2.83 18.72 4.70
N CYS A 96 -1.54 19.04 4.88
CA CYS A 96 -1.05 19.67 6.11
C CYS A 96 -1.64 21.06 6.30
N GLN A 97 -1.78 21.84 5.23
CA GLN A 97 -2.41 23.15 5.31
C GLN A 97 -3.88 23.03 5.73
N LYS A 98 -4.65 22.13 5.09
CA LYS A 98 -6.04 21.88 5.48
C LYS A 98 -6.17 21.45 6.94
N ALA A 99 -5.26 20.62 7.44
CA ALA A 99 -5.26 20.23 8.85
C ALA A 99 -5.07 21.46 9.76
N LYS A 100 -4.05 22.28 9.49
CA LYS A 100 -3.76 23.51 10.24
C LYS A 100 -4.90 24.52 10.19
N ASP A 101 -5.53 24.70 9.03
CA ASP A 101 -6.68 25.60 8.84
C ASP A 101 -7.89 25.17 9.68
N ASN A 102 -8.01 23.86 9.98
CA ASN A 102 -9.04 23.31 10.87
C ASN A 102 -8.60 23.26 12.34
N GLY A 103 -7.53 23.99 12.72
CA GLY A 103 -7.03 24.03 14.10
C GLY A 103 -6.32 22.77 14.56
N VAL A 104 -5.98 21.84 13.66
CA VAL A 104 -5.21 20.64 14.00
C VAL A 104 -3.74 21.00 14.17
N VAL A 105 -3.17 20.66 15.32
CA VAL A 105 -1.72 20.77 15.58
C VAL A 105 -1.01 19.57 14.94
N VAL A 106 -0.12 19.84 14.00
CA VAL A 106 0.64 18.83 13.25
C VAL A 106 2.06 18.75 13.79
N PHE A 107 2.38 17.62 14.40
CA PHE A 107 3.76 17.24 14.73
C PHE A 107 4.33 16.38 13.60
N ALA A 108 5.53 16.69 13.13
CA ALA A 108 6.18 15.96 12.04
C ALA A 108 7.52 15.38 12.50
N ILE A 109 7.68 14.06 12.38
CA ILE A 109 8.91 13.34 12.73
C ILE A 109 9.57 12.84 11.43
N ALA A 110 10.63 13.53 11.01
CA ALA A 110 11.51 13.11 9.93
C ALA A 110 12.49 12.06 10.45
N PHE A 111 12.17 10.78 10.26
CA PHE A 111 12.98 9.64 10.74
C PHE A 111 13.84 9.05 9.64
N GLU A 112 15.17 9.00 9.86
CA GLU A 112 16.14 8.41 8.93
C GLU A 112 16.07 8.95 7.49
N ILE A 113 15.64 10.20 7.32
CA ILE A 113 15.58 10.87 6.03
C ILE A 113 16.65 11.95 5.88
N SER A 114 17.05 12.20 4.62
CA SER A 114 17.99 13.27 4.28
C SER A 114 17.44 14.63 4.70
N SER A 115 18.34 15.59 5.02
CA SER A 115 17.93 16.95 5.40
C SER A 115 17.13 17.66 4.29
N TYR A 116 17.35 17.29 3.03
CA TYR A 116 16.61 17.82 1.89
C TYR A 116 15.15 17.37 1.91
N ASP A 117 14.89 16.08 2.12
CA ASP A 117 13.52 15.54 2.17
C ASP A 117 12.81 15.94 3.48
N ALA A 118 13.57 16.15 4.55
CA ALA A 118 13.07 16.64 5.83
C ALA A 118 12.44 18.03 5.75
N GLN A 119 12.82 18.86 4.75
CA GLN A 119 12.25 20.19 4.58
C GLN A 119 10.75 20.16 4.25
N THR A 120 10.27 19.17 3.48
CA THR A 120 8.84 19.03 3.20
C THR A 120 8.06 18.69 4.46
N MET A 121 8.64 17.84 5.33
CA MET A 121 8.04 17.51 6.63
C MET A 121 8.06 18.70 7.60
N ARG A 122 9.14 19.49 7.62
CA ARG A 122 9.22 20.71 8.43
C ARG A 122 8.14 21.72 8.03
N LYS A 123 7.86 21.91 6.74
CA LYS A 123 6.77 22.77 6.25
C LYS A 123 5.36 22.25 6.62
N CYS A 124 5.22 20.94 6.80
CA CYS A 124 3.98 20.31 7.21
C CYS A 124 3.67 20.55 8.70
N ALA A 125 4.71 20.62 9.55
CA ALA A 125 4.56 20.89 10.98
C ALA A 125 3.88 22.25 11.25
N SER A 126 3.14 22.35 12.36
CA SER A 126 2.42 23.58 12.74
C SER A 126 3.36 24.73 13.11
N SER A 127 4.55 24.43 13.62
CA SER A 127 5.66 25.36 13.76
C SER A 127 6.98 24.60 13.80
N ASP A 128 8.11 25.32 13.80
CA ASP A 128 9.43 24.70 13.95
C ASP A 128 9.58 23.89 15.24
N ALA A 129 8.88 24.27 16.31
CA ALA A 129 8.87 23.53 17.58
C ALA A 129 8.09 22.18 17.51
N HIS A 130 7.29 21.98 16.45
CA HIS A 130 6.53 20.75 16.21
C HIS A 130 7.25 19.81 15.22
N PHE A 131 8.45 20.17 14.76
CA PHE A 131 9.25 19.38 13.84
C PHE A 131 10.42 18.70 14.55
N TYR A 132 10.57 17.41 14.32
CA TYR A 132 11.66 16.60 14.87
C TYR A 132 12.38 15.91 13.72
N HIS A 133 13.68 16.15 13.55
CA HIS A 133 14.54 15.40 12.64
C HIS A 133 15.39 14.45 13.48
N VAL A 134 15.14 13.15 13.35
CA VAL A 134 15.71 12.14 14.24
C VAL A 134 16.44 11.05 13.45
N GLN A 135 17.51 10.54 14.06
CA GLN A 135 18.31 9.44 13.52
C GLN A 135 18.45 8.34 14.58
N GLY A 136 18.38 7.07 14.16
CA GLY A 136 18.62 5.93 15.06
C GLY A 136 17.62 5.81 16.22
N ILE A 137 18.11 5.64 17.44
CA ILE A 137 17.26 5.34 18.62
C ILE A 137 16.51 6.56 19.20
N GLU A 138 16.76 7.75 18.67
CA GLU A 138 16.20 9.02 19.15
C GLU A 138 14.70 9.18 18.85
N ILE A 139 14.10 8.25 18.11
CA ILE A 139 12.66 8.28 17.83
C ILE A 139 11.82 8.21 19.11
N ALA A 140 12.27 7.46 20.13
CA ALA A 140 11.60 7.39 21.43
C ALA A 140 11.60 8.75 22.15
N GLU A 141 12.68 9.52 22.00
CA GLU A 141 12.80 10.85 22.59
C GLU A 141 11.86 11.86 21.92
N ALA A 142 11.75 11.81 20.58
CA ALA A 142 10.78 12.64 19.86
C ALA A 142 9.34 12.35 20.30
N PHE A 143 8.95 11.08 20.43
CA PHE A 143 7.62 10.72 20.93
C PHE A 143 7.41 11.18 22.38
N ASN A 144 8.41 11.05 23.24
CA ASN A 144 8.35 11.53 24.62
C ASN A 144 8.20 13.07 24.70
N ALA A 145 8.90 13.82 23.84
CA ALA A 145 8.78 15.27 23.76
C ALA A 145 7.36 15.69 23.35
N ILE A 146 6.81 15.07 22.30
CA ILE A 146 5.43 15.32 21.84
C ILE A 146 4.42 15.03 22.96
N ALA A 147 4.56 13.88 23.64
CA ALA A 147 3.66 13.50 24.74
C ALA A 147 3.67 14.52 25.89
N LYS A 148 4.85 15.05 26.25
CA LYS A 148 4.97 16.11 27.27
C LYS A 148 4.25 17.39 26.84
N THR A 149 4.43 17.84 25.61
CA THR A 149 3.75 19.03 25.07
C THR A 149 2.23 18.86 25.09
N ILE A 150 1.72 17.70 24.68
CA ILE A 150 0.28 17.40 24.71
C ILE A 150 -0.25 17.40 26.16
N ASN A 151 0.47 16.80 27.10
CA ASN A 151 0.04 16.76 28.49
C ASN A 151 0.07 18.14 29.16
N GLN A 152 1.02 19.01 28.83
CA GLN A 152 1.03 20.40 29.32
C GLN A 152 -0.21 21.18 28.87
N LEU A 153 -0.70 20.96 27.65
CA LEU A 153 -1.94 21.57 27.17
C LEU A 153 -3.21 21.06 27.90
N ARG A 154 -3.14 19.92 28.58
CA ARG A 154 -4.25 19.37 29.39
C ARG A 154 -4.22 19.84 30.84
N LEU A 155 -3.09 20.36 31.31
CA LEU A 155 -2.88 20.77 32.70
C LEU A 155 -3.14 22.27 32.95
N THR A 156 -3.68 22.99 31.97
CA THR A 156 -3.95 24.44 32.08
C THR A 156 -5.30 24.79 32.72
N HIS A 157 -6.06 23.84 33.25
CA HIS A 157 -7.24 24.08 34.11
C HIS A 157 -7.46 22.93 35.08
#